data_AF-A0A7X1IGV3-F1
#
_entry.id   AF-A0A7X1IGV3-F1
#
_cell.length_a   1.000
_cell.length_b   1.000
_cell.length_c   1.000
_cell.angle_alpha   90.00
_cell.angle_beta   90.00
_cell.angle_gamma   90.00
#
_symmetry.space_group_name_H-M   'P 1'
#
loop_
_entity.id
_entity.type
_entity.pdbx_description
1 polymer ?
#
loop_
_entity_poly.entity_id
_entity_poly.type
_entity_poly.pdbx_seq_one_letter_code
_entity_poly.pdbx_strand_id
1 'polypeptide(L)'
;MTDTTGTFDEALERLHAKGPEFEGWLTNHAPMTVEALVRHGHAPLVHRWLDGYRHKLEDMPGRTGVRIDGADDASWRAALGDPARLGDWIDHFTRVLAERPWREVLVEWWPRLLPGITGGSTHPVIRTGHAVRALLDGAEDGDGGGGETAPRLAELGHALGYWAARHQPLAAPVTPSGTAGIGAALAGVPGIADPPPGIRRRFARLPETPGWPSAANAVRPPTGPDEVPGMLAELVRETVLRYGERAHGSPVMLVHAATAPNAVLRTLPALPRELWVPSFLAAWETSASVTAAYPAPGPLEPVTGTPPTADEAFARAAEHGDEHTIKFTDTALDVVVAAPEAAPGALAATVRAVELITPPGA
;
A
#
# COMPACT_ATOMS: atom_id res chain seq x y z
N MET A 1 -14.41 14.06 -0.69
CA MET A 1 -15.60 14.20 -1.56
C MET A 1 -15.90 12.83 -2.12
N THR A 2 -17.13 12.34 -2.00
CA THR A 2 -17.57 11.10 -2.64
C THR A 2 -17.76 11.34 -4.15
N ASP A 3 -17.32 10.38 -4.98
CA ASP A 3 -17.48 10.46 -6.43
C ASP A 3 -18.95 10.25 -6.81
N THR A 4 -19.58 11.31 -7.32
CA THR A 4 -20.96 11.27 -7.83
C THR A 4 -21.02 11.08 -9.34
N THR A 5 -19.86 11.01 -10.01
CA THR A 5 -19.76 10.94 -11.48
C THR A 5 -19.82 9.51 -12.03
N GLY A 6 -19.55 8.49 -11.19
CA GLY A 6 -19.43 7.09 -11.62
C GLY A 6 -18.09 6.74 -12.29
N THR A 7 -17.21 7.73 -12.49
CA THR A 7 -15.92 7.58 -13.19
C THR A 7 -15.05 6.49 -12.56
N PHE A 8 -15.00 6.42 -11.23
CA PHE A 8 -14.19 5.41 -10.56
C PHE A 8 -14.69 3.99 -10.85
N ASP A 9 -16.00 3.77 -10.80
CA ASP A 9 -16.61 2.46 -11.03
C ASP A 9 -16.42 2.02 -12.49
N GLU A 10 -16.61 2.92 -13.46
CA GLU A 10 -16.34 2.65 -14.89
C GLU A 10 -14.84 2.32 -15.14
N ALA A 11 -13.94 3.02 -14.45
CA ALA A 11 -12.51 2.74 -14.53
C ALA A 11 -12.17 1.36 -13.97
N LEU A 12 -12.79 0.96 -12.85
CA LEU A 12 -12.61 -0.36 -12.25
C LEU A 12 -13.09 -1.46 -13.20
N GLU A 13 -14.26 -1.33 -13.81
CA GLU A 13 -14.78 -2.32 -14.78
C GLU A 13 -13.80 -2.54 -15.94
N ARG A 14 -13.22 -1.46 -16.47
CA ARG A 14 -12.18 -1.54 -17.51
C ARG A 14 -10.92 -2.25 -17.02
N LEU A 15 -10.53 -2.02 -15.76
CA LEU A 15 -9.32 -2.59 -15.16
C LEU A 15 -9.48 -4.05 -14.75
N HIS A 16 -10.68 -4.52 -14.38
CA HIS A 16 -10.92 -5.91 -13.98
C HIS A 16 -10.83 -6.90 -15.15
N ALA A 17 -10.87 -6.41 -16.39
CA ALA A 17 -10.49 -7.19 -17.57
C ALA A 17 -8.97 -7.45 -17.67
N LYS A 18 -8.16 -6.85 -16.80
CA LYS A 18 -6.69 -6.90 -16.82
C LYS A 18 -6.10 -7.44 -15.51
N GLY A 19 -4.94 -8.07 -15.64
CA GLY A 19 -4.21 -8.66 -14.53
C GLY A 19 -3.74 -7.64 -13.49
N PRO A 20 -3.42 -8.08 -12.25
CA PRO A 20 -2.80 -7.22 -11.25
C PRO A 20 -1.31 -7.00 -11.53
N GLU A 21 -0.75 -7.62 -12.57
CA GLU A 21 0.66 -7.53 -12.93
C GLU A 21 0.86 -7.44 -14.46
N PHE A 22 2.03 -6.94 -14.85
CA PHE A 22 2.59 -7.00 -16.19
C PHE A 22 4.06 -7.44 -16.13
N GLU A 23 4.62 -7.92 -17.25
CA GLU A 23 5.96 -8.52 -17.31
C GLU A 23 6.19 -9.61 -16.23
N GLY A 24 5.13 -10.32 -15.84
CA GLY A 24 5.14 -11.41 -14.86
C GLY A 24 5.38 -11.04 -13.39
N TRP A 25 5.83 -9.82 -13.07
CA TRP A 25 6.09 -9.42 -11.67
C TRP A 25 5.91 -7.93 -11.36
N LEU A 26 5.75 -7.05 -12.36
CA LEU A 26 5.55 -5.62 -12.13
C LEU A 26 4.07 -5.37 -11.85
N THR A 27 3.76 -4.51 -10.89
CA THR A 27 2.39 -4.31 -10.44
C THR A 27 1.59 -3.42 -11.40
N ASN A 28 0.37 -3.83 -11.73
CA ASN A 28 -0.63 -2.92 -12.26
C ASN A 28 -1.10 -1.97 -11.14
N HIS A 29 -0.68 -0.71 -11.23
CA HIS A 29 -0.93 0.30 -10.21
C HIS A 29 -2.26 1.04 -10.40
N ALA A 30 -2.90 0.89 -11.56
CA ALA A 30 -4.01 1.73 -11.99
C ALA A 30 -5.16 1.82 -10.98
N PRO A 31 -5.66 0.72 -10.36
CA PRO A 31 -6.80 0.81 -9.44
C PRO A 31 -6.56 1.76 -8.25
N MET A 32 -5.35 1.76 -7.69
CA MET A 32 -4.96 2.65 -6.60
C MET A 32 -4.81 4.10 -7.08
N THR A 33 -4.28 4.30 -8.29
CA THR A 33 -4.07 5.63 -8.86
C THR A 33 -5.39 6.29 -9.26
N VAL A 34 -6.32 5.56 -9.88
CA VAL A 34 -7.63 6.10 -10.26
C VAL A 34 -8.48 6.44 -9.03
N GLU A 35 -8.43 5.61 -7.98
CA GLU A 35 -9.10 5.91 -6.70
C GLU A 35 -8.55 7.21 -6.10
N ALA A 36 -7.23 7.38 -6.06
CA ALA A 36 -6.61 8.61 -5.55
C ALA A 36 -6.98 9.83 -6.40
N LEU A 37 -6.91 9.74 -7.73
CA LEU A 37 -7.30 10.84 -8.63
C LEU A 37 -8.74 11.28 -8.38
N VAL A 38 -9.67 10.32 -8.31
CA VAL A 38 -11.09 10.62 -8.08
C VAL A 38 -11.32 11.26 -6.72
N ARG A 39 -10.74 10.71 -5.66
CA ARG A 39 -10.89 11.21 -4.29
C ARG A 39 -10.46 12.67 -4.14
N HIS A 40 -9.42 13.07 -4.86
CA HIS A 40 -8.88 14.43 -4.87
C HIS A 40 -9.49 15.32 -5.98
N GLY A 41 -10.63 14.95 -6.57
CA GLY A 41 -11.39 15.80 -7.49
C GLY A 41 -10.88 15.80 -8.94
N HIS A 42 -10.00 14.87 -9.30
CA HIS A 42 -9.41 14.74 -10.63
C HIS A 42 -10.08 13.65 -11.49
N ALA A 43 -11.35 13.32 -11.22
CA ALA A 43 -12.13 12.38 -12.04
C ALA A 43 -12.05 12.64 -13.56
N PRO A 44 -12.13 13.89 -14.06
CA PRO A 44 -12.02 14.16 -15.51
C PRO A 44 -10.70 13.71 -16.17
N LEU A 45 -9.64 13.45 -15.39
CA LEU A 45 -8.35 12.99 -15.90
C LEU A 45 -8.26 11.46 -16.03
N VAL A 46 -9.12 10.71 -15.36
CA VAL A 46 -8.97 9.26 -15.15
C VAL A 46 -8.88 8.47 -16.45
N HIS A 47 -9.84 8.63 -17.37
CA HIS A 47 -9.85 7.84 -18.59
C HIS A 47 -8.66 8.17 -19.52
N ARG A 48 -8.28 9.45 -19.61
CA ARG A 48 -7.08 9.87 -20.35
C ARG A 48 -5.80 9.30 -19.74
N TRP A 49 -5.71 9.31 -18.41
CA TRP A 49 -4.57 8.71 -17.69
C TRP A 49 -4.48 7.21 -17.96
N LEU A 50 -5.61 6.50 -17.88
CA LEU A 50 -5.70 5.07 -18.19
C LEU A 50 -5.29 4.74 -19.63
N ASP A 51 -5.66 5.57 -20.61
CA ASP A 51 -5.25 5.39 -22.00
C ASP A 51 -3.73 5.47 -22.18
N GLY A 52 -3.06 6.34 -21.44
CA GLY A 52 -1.59 6.40 -21.39
C GLY A 52 -0.98 5.21 -20.64
N TYR A 53 -1.63 4.75 -19.58
CA TYR A 53 -1.18 3.63 -18.75
C TYR A 53 -1.31 2.25 -19.43
N ARG A 54 -2.08 2.14 -20.52
CA ARG A 54 -2.44 0.86 -21.17
C ARG A 54 -1.26 -0.08 -21.50
N HIS A 55 -0.06 0.46 -21.68
CA HIS A 55 1.15 -0.32 -22.00
C HIS A 55 1.67 -1.14 -20.80
N LYS A 56 1.23 -0.80 -19.57
CA LYS A 56 1.48 -1.53 -18.33
C LYS A 56 0.31 -2.44 -17.93
N LEU A 57 -0.60 -2.73 -18.87
CA LEU A 57 -1.75 -3.60 -18.65
C LEU A 57 -1.64 -4.88 -19.47
N GLU A 58 -1.59 -6.02 -18.80
CA GLU A 58 -1.65 -7.35 -19.40
C GLU A 58 -2.99 -8.03 -19.11
N ASP A 59 -3.28 -9.08 -19.88
CA ASP A 59 -4.50 -9.85 -19.70
C ASP A 59 -4.57 -10.51 -18.32
N MET A 60 -5.79 -10.79 -17.87
CA MET A 60 -6.00 -11.54 -16.64
C MET A 60 -5.25 -12.89 -16.67
N PRO A 61 -4.55 -13.27 -15.60
CA PRO A 61 -3.85 -14.54 -15.54
C PRO A 61 -4.84 -15.71 -15.63
N GLY A 62 -4.41 -16.77 -16.31
CA GLY A 62 -5.20 -18.00 -16.44
C GLY A 62 -5.49 -18.66 -15.09
N ARG A 63 -6.59 -19.42 -15.06
CA ARG A 63 -6.93 -20.33 -13.95
C ARG A 63 -6.32 -21.70 -14.23
N THR A 64 -5.84 -22.37 -13.19
CA THR A 64 -5.29 -23.74 -13.33
C THR A 64 -6.39 -24.79 -13.47
N GLY A 65 -7.63 -24.43 -13.08
CA GLY A 65 -8.78 -25.33 -13.04
C GLY A 65 -8.92 -26.07 -11.70
N VAL A 66 -7.97 -25.91 -10.78
CA VAL A 66 -8.07 -26.44 -9.41
C VAL A 66 -8.65 -25.36 -8.50
N ARG A 67 -9.89 -25.58 -8.05
CA ARG A 67 -10.60 -24.63 -7.19
C ARG A 67 -9.94 -24.54 -5.80
N ILE A 68 -9.80 -23.31 -5.31
CA ILE A 68 -9.41 -23.04 -3.92
C ILE A 68 -10.67 -23.06 -3.05
N ASP A 69 -10.65 -23.90 -2.02
CA ASP A 69 -11.65 -23.90 -0.97
C ASP A 69 -11.09 -23.12 0.24
N GLY A 70 -11.71 -21.97 0.53
CA GLY A 70 -11.29 -21.08 1.62
C GLY A 70 -11.71 -21.59 3.00
N ALA A 71 -12.63 -22.55 3.08
CA ALA A 71 -13.04 -23.20 4.32
C ALA A 71 -12.20 -24.44 4.64
N ASP A 72 -11.50 -25.01 3.65
CA ASP A 72 -10.55 -26.11 3.84
C ASP A 72 -9.12 -25.59 4.01
N ASP A 73 -8.64 -25.71 5.24
CA ASP A 73 -7.31 -25.34 5.69
C ASP A 73 -6.16 -26.01 4.93
N ALA A 74 -6.37 -27.19 4.35
CA ALA A 74 -5.39 -27.84 3.49
C ALA A 74 -5.39 -27.23 2.08
N SER A 75 -6.57 -26.99 1.51
CA SER A 75 -6.76 -26.44 0.17
C SER A 75 -6.12 -25.07 0.02
N TRP A 76 -6.51 -24.10 0.86
CA TRP A 76 -6.04 -22.74 0.67
C TRP A 76 -4.56 -22.56 1.03
N ARG A 77 -4.06 -23.28 2.05
CA ARG A 77 -2.63 -23.22 2.42
C ARG A 77 -1.73 -23.79 1.34
N ALA A 78 -2.16 -24.82 0.63
CA ALA A 78 -1.40 -25.38 -0.48
C ALA A 78 -1.26 -24.42 -1.67
N ALA A 79 -2.19 -23.45 -1.81
CA ALA A 79 -2.17 -22.45 -2.88
C ALA A 79 -1.55 -21.10 -2.46
N LEU A 80 -1.42 -20.84 -1.16
CA LEU A 80 -1.01 -19.54 -0.64
C LEU A 80 0.46 -19.26 -0.99
N GLY A 81 0.71 -18.08 -1.57
CA GLY A 81 2.04 -17.66 -1.99
C GLY A 81 2.54 -18.29 -3.28
N ASP A 82 1.71 -19.05 -4.00
CA ASP A 82 2.04 -19.60 -5.33
C ASP A 82 1.60 -18.62 -6.45
N PRO A 83 2.56 -17.98 -7.16
CA PRO A 83 2.27 -17.10 -8.29
C PRO A 83 1.44 -17.73 -9.41
N ALA A 84 1.57 -19.03 -9.64
CA ALA A 84 0.86 -19.73 -10.70
C ALA A 84 -0.65 -19.83 -10.42
N ARG A 85 -1.07 -19.64 -9.15
CA ARG A 85 -2.45 -19.67 -8.70
C ARG A 85 -3.13 -18.31 -8.70
N LEU A 86 -2.48 -17.27 -9.26
CA LEU A 86 -2.99 -15.89 -9.22
C LEU A 86 -4.41 -15.76 -9.80
N GLY A 87 -4.69 -16.37 -10.96
CA GLY A 87 -6.04 -16.38 -11.53
C GLY A 87 -7.06 -17.12 -10.66
N ASP A 88 -6.66 -18.23 -10.02
CA ASP A 88 -7.53 -19.01 -9.13
C ASP A 88 -7.85 -18.23 -7.84
N TRP A 89 -6.89 -17.48 -7.30
CA TRP A 89 -7.07 -16.66 -6.11
C TRP A 89 -8.02 -15.49 -6.36
N ILE A 90 -7.88 -14.78 -7.48
CA ILE A 90 -8.80 -13.68 -7.84
C ILE A 90 -10.22 -14.25 -8.02
N ASP A 91 -10.36 -15.33 -8.77
CA ASP A 91 -11.62 -16.04 -8.99
C ASP A 91 -12.24 -16.57 -7.66
N HIS A 92 -11.43 -17.00 -6.69
CA HIS A 92 -11.89 -17.35 -5.35
C HIS A 92 -12.51 -16.14 -4.63
N PHE A 93 -11.77 -15.04 -4.48
CA PHE A 93 -12.27 -13.89 -3.73
C PHE A 93 -13.43 -13.18 -4.42
N THR A 94 -13.45 -13.09 -5.76
CA THR A 94 -14.59 -12.53 -6.50
C THR A 94 -15.88 -13.29 -6.20
N ARG A 95 -15.86 -14.63 -6.14
CA ARG A 95 -17.04 -15.42 -5.75
C ARG A 95 -17.43 -15.21 -4.30
N VAL A 96 -16.46 -15.29 -3.39
CA VAL A 96 -16.75 -15.21 -1.95
C VAL A 96 -17.32 -13.84 -1.58
N LEU A 97 -16.83 -12.77 -2.19
CA LEU A 97 -17.35 -11.40 -1.98
C LEU A 97 -18.70 -11.14 -2.66
N ALA A 98 -19.08 -11.94 -3.65
CA ALA A 98 -20.43 -11.90 -4.22
C ALA A 98 -21.49 -12.58 -3.32
N GLU A 99 -21.05 -13.46 -2.41
CA GLU A 99 -21.93 -14.29 -1.57
C GLU A 99 -21.94 -13.86 -0.09
N ARG A 100 -20.89 -13.17 0.38
CA ARG A 100 -20.71 -12.83 1.80
C ARG A 100 -20.43 -11.34 1.99
N PRO A 101 -20.83 -10.75 3.14
CA PRO A 101 -20.47 -9.37 3.47
C PRO A 101 -18.95 -9.18 3.43
N TRP A 102 -18.49 -8.15 2.71
CA TRP A 102 -17.06 -7.96 2.46
C TRP A 102 -16.23 -7.80 3.74
N ARG A 103 -16.80 -7.17 4.79
CA ARG A 103 -16.14 -7.02 6.09
C ARG A 103 -15.85 -8.37 6.73
N GLU A 104 -16.77 -9.33 6.63
CA GLU A 104 -16.54 -10.68 7.17
C GLU A 104 -15.40 -11.40 6.43
N VAL A 105 -15.37 -11.28 5.10
CA VAL A 105 -14.30 -11.86 4.27
C VAL A 105 -12.96 -11.20 4.60
N LEU A 106 -12.93 -9.87 4.72
CA LEU A 106 -11.73 -9.13 5.11
C LEU A 106 -11.23 -9.59 6.49
N VAL A 107 -12.09 -9.66 7.50
CA VAL A 107 -11.74 -10.06 8.87
C VAL A 107 -11.19 -11.48 8.92
N GLU A 108 -11.76 -12.40 8.13
CA GLU A 108 -11.30 -13.78 8.05
C GLU A 108 -9.90 -13.87 7.43
N TRP A 109 -9.65 -13.13 6.34
CA TRP A 109 -8.43 -13.27 5.55
C TRP A 109 -7.30 -12.35 5.98
N TRP A 110 -7.60 -11.22 6.62
CA TRP A 110 -6.60 -10.27 7.10
C TRP A 110 -5.49 -10.93 7.92
N PRO A 111 -5.76 -11.66 9.02
CA PRO A 111 -4.70 -12.31 9.79
C PRO A 111 -3.99 -13.44 9.03
N ARG A 112 -4.61 -14.03 8.00
CA ARG A 112 -3.98 -15.07 7.16
C ARG A 112 -2.97 -14.48 6.17
N LEU A 113 -3.23 -13.27 5.70
CA LEU A 113 -2.43 -12.59 4.67
C LEU A 113 -1.37 -11.66 5.26
N LEU A 114 -1.63 -11.12 6.44
CA LEU A 114 -0.77 -10.15 7.13
C LEU A 114 0.68 -10.61 7.31
N PRO A 115 1.00 -11.89 7.61
CA PRO A 115 2.39 -12.35 7.69
C PRO A 115 3.16 -12.15 6.38
N GLY A 116 2.49 -12.14 5.23
CA GLY A 116 3.07 -11.91 3.91
C GLY A 116 2.88 -10.49 3.38
N ILE A 117 2.70 -9.49 4.24
CA ILE A 117 2.46 -8.07 3.88
C ILE A 117 3.53 -7.49 2.92
N THR A 118 4.76 -8.00 2.97
CA THR A 118 5.86 -7.55 2.10
C THR A 118 5.82 -8.16 0.69
N GLY A 119 4.96 -9.15 0.47
CA GLY A 119 4.71 -9.79 -0.82
C GLY A 119 4.32 -8.79 -1.91
N GLY A 120 4.73 -9.05 -3.16
CA GLY A 120 4.45 -8.15 -4.28
C GLY A 120 5.03 -6.73 -4.08
N SER A 121 6.12 -6.59 -3.33
CA SER A 121 6.67 -5.29 -2.94
C SER A 121 5.64 -4.43 -2.18
N THR A 122 4.84 -5.03 -1.30
CA THR A 122 3.75 -4.39 -0.50
C THR A 122 2.54 -3.91 -1.31
N HIS A 123 2.55 -4.04 -2.63
CA HIS A 123 1.41 -3.61 -3.46
C HIS A 123 0.07 -4.24 -3.09
N PRO A 124 -0.01 -5.53 -2.71
CA PRO A 124 -1.30 -6.13 -2.40
C PRO A 124 -1.99 -5.49 -1.19
N VAL A 125 -1.25 -5.17 -0.12
CA VAL A 125 -1.83 -4.46 1.05
C VAL A 125 -2.20 -3.02 0.69
N ILE A 126 -1.39 -2.35 -0.14
CA ILE A 126 -1.70 -1.00 -0.61
C ILE A 126 -3.00 -1.02 -1.41
N ARG A 127 -3.12 -1.92 -2.39
CA ARG A 127 -4.33 -2.09 -3.21
C ARG A 127 -5.55 -2.43 -2.35
N THR A 128 -5.39 -3.28 -1.34
CA THR A 128 -6.45 -3.61 -0.37
C THR A 128 -6.89 -2.38 0.41
N GLY A 129 -5.96 -1.56 0.91
CA GLY A 129 -6.31 -0.34 1.66
C GLY A 129 -7.04 0.71 0.82
N HIS A 130 -6.68 0.87 -0.46
CA HIS A 130 -7.43 1.71 -1.39
C HIS A 130 -8.85 1.17 -1.65
N ALA A 131 -8.99 -0.14 -1.87
CA ALA A 131 -10.31 -0.77 -2.06
C ALA A 131 -11.20 -0.62 -0.81
N VAL A 132 -10.65 -0.86 0.39
CA VAL A 132 -11.38 -0.71 1.65
C VAL A 132 -11.78 0.74 1.89
N ARG A 133 -10.88 1.72 1.64
CA ARG A 133 -11.23 3.14 1.75
C ARG A 133 -12.41 3.50 0.86
N ALA A 134 -12.41 3.06 -0.40
CA ALA A 134 -13.50 3.33 -1.33
C ALA A 134 -14.84 2.67 -0.92
N LEU A 135 -14.79 1.50 -0.28
CA LEU A 135 -15.98 0.83 0.28
C LEU A 135 -16.51 1.54 1.54
N LEU A 136 -15.61 2.11 2.37
CA LEU A 136 -15.98 2.86 3.57
C LEU A 136 -16.56 4.24 3.26
N ASP A 137 -15.93 5.00 2.36
CA ASP A 137 -16.32 6.38 2.03
C ASP A 137 -17.78 6.48 1.55
N GLY A 138 -18.30 5.47 0.83
CA GLY A 138 -19.69 5.49 0.34
C GLY A 138 -20.72 4.90 1.30
N ALA A 139 -20.32 4.48 2.51
CA ALA A 139 -21.25 4.04 3.57
C ALA A 139 -21.77 5.21 4.42
N GLU A 140 -21.12 6.37 4.38
CA GLU A 140 -21.47 7.55 5.20
C GLU A 140 -22.64 8.37 4.61
N ASP A 141 -22.99 8.17 3.34
CA ASP A 141 -23.97 9.00 2.60
C ASP A 141 -25.44 8.55 2.73
N GLY A 142 -25.77 7.58 3.60
CA GLY A 142 -27.14 7.30 4.07
C GLY A 142 -28.17 6.76 3.07
N ASP A 143 -27.90 6.79 1.77
CA ASP A 143 -28.61 6.05 0.72
C ASP A 143 -27.75 4.84 0.34
N GLY A 144 -28.19 3.63 0.70
CA GLY A 144 -27.37 2.42 0.79
C GLY A 144 -26.87 1.82 -0.53
N GLY A 145 -26.37 2.64 -1.46
CA GLY A 145 -25.89 2.22 -2.78
C GLY A 145 -24.57 2.84 -3.26
N GLY A 146 -23.97 3.80 -2.55
CA GLY A 146 -22.77 4.51 -3.04
C GLY A 146 -21.42 3.83 -2.74
N GLY A 147 -21.29 3.13 -1.61
CA GLY A 147 -20.02 2.54 -1.15
C GLY A 147 -19.76 1.12 -1.63
N GLU A 148 -20.78 0.27 -1.62
CA GLU A 148 -20.66 -1.17 -1.90
C GLU A 148 -21.19 -1.50 -3.31
N THR A 149 -20.59 -0.89 -4.34
CA THR A 149 -20.92 -1.21 -5.73
C THR A 149 -20.22 -2.49 -6.19
N ALA A 150 -20.78 -3.17 -7.20
CA ALA A 150 -20.20 -4.41 -7.72
C ALA A 150 -18.75 -4.24 -8.20
N PRO A 151 -18.37 -3.13 -8.90
CA PRO A 151 -16.97 -2.88 -9.22
C PRO A 151 -16.07 -2.74 -7.98
N ARG A 152 -16.50 -2.03 -6.93
CA ARG A 152 -15.69 -1.86 -5.72
C ARG A 152 -15.49 -3.16 -4.94
N LEU A 153 -16.51 -4.00 -4.87
CA LEU A 153 -16.40 -5.34 -4.29
C LEU A 153 -15.47 -6.24 -5.12
N ALA A 154 -15.58 -6.19 -6.45
CA ALA A 154 -14.67 -6.90 -7.34
C ALA A 154 -13.21 -6.43 -7.14
N GLU A 155 -12.98 -5.12 -6.96
CA GLU A 155 -11.65 -4.59 -6.71
C GLU A 155 -11.03 -5.12 -5.41
N LEU A 156 -11.82 -5.21 -4.32
CA LEU A 156 -11.36 -5.87 -3.10
C LEU A 156 -11.00 -7.35 -3.36
N GLY A 157 -11.79 -8.04 -4.19
CA GLY A 157 -11.50 -9.42 -4.58
C GLY A 157 -10.21 -9.58 -5.36
N HIS A 158 -9.95 -8.69 -6.32
CA HIS A 158 -8.69 -8.64 -7.05
C HIS A 158 -7.51 -8.34 -6.12
N ALA A 159 -7.68 -7.41 -5.16
CA ALA A 159 -6.63 -7.06 -4.20
C ALA A 159 -6.27 -8.21 -3.26
N LEU A 160 -7.27 -8.87 -2.66
CA LEU A 160 -7.08 -10.02 -1.78
C LEU A 160 -6.51 -11.23 -2.52
N GLY A 161 -6.99 -11.50 -3.74
CA GLY A 161 -6.46 -12.57 -4.58
C GLY A 161 -5.02 -12.33 -4.98
N TYR A 162 -4.67 -11.09 -5.29
CA TYR A 162 -3.29 -10.71 -5.55
C TYR A 162 -2.40 -10.91 -4.31
N TRP A 163 -2.90 -10.52 -3.13
CA TRP A 163 -2.18 -10.72 -1.87
C TRP A 163 -1.96 -12.19 -1.58
N ALA A 164 -2.97 -13.03 -1.70
CA ALA A 164 -2.85 -14.46 -1.47
C ALA A 164 -1.84 -15.11 -2.41
N ALA A 165 -1.86 -14.78 -3.70
CA ALA A 165 -0.91 -15.33 -4.68
C ALA A 165 0.53 -14.83 -4.50
N ARG A 166 0.73 -13.61 -3.99
CA ARG A 166 2.06 -13.03 -3.72
C ARG A 166 2.48 -13.09 -2.26
N HIS A 167 1.70 -13.77 -1.42
CA HIS A 167 1.94 -13.89 0.00
C HIS A 167 3.35 -14.44 0.26
N GLN A 168 4.20 -13.62 0.86
CA GLN A 168 5.58 -13.96 1.13
C GLN A 168 6.01 -13.36 2.47
N PRO A 169 6.07 -14.17 3.54
CA PRO A 169 6.62 -13.73 4.82
C PRO A 169 8.11 -13.42 4.74
N LEU A 170 8.57 -12.54 5.62
CA LEU A 170 10.01 -12.39 5.85
C LEU A 170 10.59 -13.67 6.46
N ALA A 171 11.82 -14.00 6.08
CA ALA A 171 12.52 -15.17 6.61
C ALA A 171 12.76 -15.07 8.13
N ALA A 172 12.96 -13.86 8.65
CA ALA A 172 13.02 -13.58 10.08
C ALA A 172 12.03 -12.44 10.39
N PRO A 173 10.82 -12.78 10.86
CA PRO A 173 9.82 -11.78 11.25
C PRO A 173 10.33 -10.88 12.39
N VAL A 174 9.89 -9.62 12.36
CA VAL A 174 10.20 -8.62 13.37
C VAL A 174 9.23 -8.77 14.53
N THR A 175 9.74 -8.82 15.76
CA THR A 175 8.94 -8.89 16.99
C THR A 175 9.32 -7.70 17.88
N PRO A 176 8.67 -6.53 17.67
CA PRO A 176 8.90 -5.34 18.48
C PRO A 176 8.87 -5.63 19.99
N SER A 177 9.95 -5.30 20.68
CA SER A 177 10.13 -5.59 22.11
C SER A 177 10.87 -4.49 22.86
N GLY A 178 11.18 -3.38 22.20
CA GLY A 178 11.98 -2.30 22.75
C GLY A 178 11.15 -1.21 23.42
N THR A 179 11.75 -0.03 23.55
CA THR A 179 11.17 1.14 24.22
C THR A 179 11.26 2.41 23.38
N ALA A 180 11.85 2.35 22.19
CA ALA A 180 12.03 3.51 21.35
C ALA A 180 10.69 4.00 20.77
N GLY A 181 10.55 5.32 20.65
CA GLY A 181 9.53 5.94 19.81
C GLY A 181 9.78 5.64 18.33
N ILE A 182 8.77 5.82 17.49
CA ILE A 182 8.79 5.34 16.09
C ILE A 182 9.85 6.06 15.26
N GLY A 183 9.95 7.38 15.38
CA GLY A 183 10.97 8.16 14.66
C GLY A 183 12.41 7.76 15.04
N ALA A 184 12.66 7.57 16.35
CA ALA A 184 13.97 7.14 16.84
C ALA A 184 14.32 5.71 16.38
N ALA A 185 13.35 4.80 16.40
CA ALA A 185 13.52 3.44 15.90
C ALA A 185 13.82 3.42 14.39
N LEU A 186 13.09 4.19 13.57
CA LEU A 186 13.34 4.33 12.13
C LEU A 186 14.71 4.92 11.82
N ALA A 187 15.15 5.93 12.59
CA ALA A 187 16.47 6.51 12.45
C ALA A 187 17.59 5.50 12.73
N GLY A 188 17.35 4.54 13.63
CA GLY A 188 18.28 3.47 13.98
C GLY A 188 18.30 2.28 13.02
N VAL A 189 17.40 2.19 12.04
CA VAL A 189 17.37 1.09 11.07
C VAL A 189 18.63 1.12 10.18
N PRO A 190 19.46 0.06 10.19
CA PRO A 190 20.66 0.01 9.37
C PRO A 190 20.32 -0.24 7.89
N GLY A 191 21.09 0.38 7.01
CA GLY A 191 21.05 0.09 5.58
C GLY A 191 21.73 -1.23 5.23
N ILE A 192 21.19 -1.97 4.26
CA ILE A 192 21.88 -3.11 3.66
C ILE A 192 23.06 -2.59 2.83
N ALA A 193 24.29 -2.98 3.20
CA ALA A 193 25.48 -2.70 2.40
C ALA A 193 25.46 -3.50 1.08
N ASP A 194 25.89 -2.87 -0.01
CA ASP A 194 25.94 -3.43 -1.36
C ASP A 194 24.66 -4.22 -1.75
N PRO A 195 23.49 -3.57 -1.72
CA PRO A 195 22.22 -4.27 -1.78
C PRO A 195 21.98 -4.86 -3.19
N PRO A 196 21.65 -6.16 -3.30
CA PRO A 196 21.43 -6.81 -4.59
C PRO A 196 20.24 -6.18 -5.35
N PRO A 197 20.12 -6.41 -6.67
CA PRO A 197 18.93 -5.98 -7.40
C PRO A 197 17.69 -6.74 -6.90
N GLY A 198 16.56 -6.02 -6.81
CA GLY A 198 15.24 -6.56 -6.46
C GLY A 198 14.97 -6.68 -4.96
N ILE A 199 13.75 -6.30 -4.55
CA ILE A 199 13.35 -6.21 -3.14
C ILE A 199 13.43 -7.56 -2.41
N ARG A 200 13.04 -8.66 -3.07
CA ARG A 200 13.03 -10.00 -2.45
C ARG A 200 14.44 -10.43 -2.03
N ARG A 201 15.44 -10.18 -2.88
CA ARG A 201 16.84 -10.49 -2.57
C ARG A 201 17.38 -9.58 -1.47
N ARG A 202 16.94 -8.31 -1.40
CA ARG A 202 17.27 -7.40 -0.30
C ARG A 202 16.69 -7.88 1.02
N PHE A 203 15.40 -8.22 1.06
CA PHE A 203 14.75 -8.75 2.26
C PHE A 203 15.39 -10.04 2.78
N ALA A 204 15.84 -10.93 1.90
CA ALA A 204 16.57 -12.13 2.29
C ALA A 204 17.91 -11.83 3.00
N ARG A 205 18.49 -10.63 2.84
CA ARG A 205 19.74 -10.21 3.51
C ARG A 205 19.52 -9.52 4.85
N LEU A 206 18.28 -9.17 5.20
CA LEU A 206 17.97 -8.48 6.47
C LEU A 206 18.50 -9.25 7.70
N PRO A 207 18.29 -10.58 7.84
CA PRO A 207 18.76 -11.31 9.02
C PRO A 207 20.29 -11.29 9.19
N GLU A 208 21.04 -11.10 8.09
CA GLU A 208 22.50 -11.04 8.05
C GLU A 208 23.04 -9.62 8.19
N THR A 209 22.18 -8.60 8.13
CA THR A 209 22.59 -7.20 8.16
C THR A 209 23.02 -6.81 9.57
N PRO A 210 24.26 -6.32 9.78
CA PRO A 210 24.74 -5.95 11.12
C PRO A 210 23.81 -4.94 11.80
N GLY A 211 23.40 -5.25 13.04
CA GLY A 211 22.51 -4.41 13.84
C GLY A 211 21.02 -4.53 13.49
N TRP A 212 20.64 -5.22 12.41
CA TRP A 212 19.24 -5.33 11.99
C TRP A 212 18.31 -5.89 13.07
N PRO A 213 18.58 -7.06 13.71
CA PRO A 213 17.64 -7.61 14.70
C PRO A 213 17.40 -6.67 15.89
N SER A 214 18.44 -5.94 16.32
CA SER A 214 18.32 -4.98 17.41
C SER A 214 17.45 -3.78 16.99
N ALA A 215 17.75 -3.19 15.84
CA ALA A 215 17.05 -2.01 15.34
C ALA A 215 15.58 -2.29 14.99
N ALA A 216 15.32 -3.40 14.30
CA ALA A 216 13.97 -3.79 13.91
C ALA A 216 13.08 -4.08 15.13
N ASN A 217 13.63 -4.63 16.21
CA ASN A 217 12.88 -4.91 17.44
C ASN A 217 12.87 -3.73 18.44
N ALA A 218 13.56 -2.61 18.15
CA ALA A 218 13.76 -1.51 19.10
C ALA A 218 12.50 -0.67 19.36
N VAL A 219 11.56 -0.62 18.42
CA VAL A 219 10.31 0.14 18.60
C VAL A 219 9.51 -0.46 19.76
N ARG A 220 8.89 0.42 20.55
CA ARG A 220 7.95 0.01 21.59
C ARG A 220 6.70 -0.61 20.94
N PRO A 221 6.26 -1.82 21.32
CA PRO A 221 4.99 -2.35 20.88
C PRO A 221 3.80 -1.55 21.49
N PRO A 222 2.63 -1.52 20.83
CA PRO A 222 1.42 -0.95 21.42
C PRO A 222 1.03 -1.70 22.70
N THR A 223 0.60 -0.98 23.74
CA THR A 223 0.13 -1.62 25.00
C THR A 223 -1.26 -2.22 24.86
N GLY A 224 -2.02 -1.80 23.85
CA GLY A 224 -3.35 -2.28 23.50
C GLY A 224 -3.83 -1.66 22.19
N PRO A 225 -5.02 -2.08 21.70
CA PRO A 225 -5.54 -1.62 20.42
C PRO A 225 -5.76 -0.11 20.35
N ASP A 226 -6.11 0.58 21.45
CA ASP A 226 -6.38 2.03 21.42
C ASP A 226 -5.18 2.89 21.00
N GLU A 227 -3.96 2.42 21.22
CA GLU A 227 -2.76 3.15 20.80
C GLU A 227 -2.46 2.99 19.30
N VAL A 228 -2.99 1.95 18.65
CA VAL A 228 -2.61 1.55 17.29
C VAL A 228 -2.89 2.63 16.24
N PRO A 229 -4.08 3.28 16.18
CA PRO A 229 -4.32 4.33 15.20
C PRO A 229 -3.30 5.48 15.29
N GLY A 230 -2.99 5.92 16.52
CA GLY A 230 -2.01 6.99 16.76
C GLY A 230 -0.59 6.57 16.38
N MET A 231 -0.18 5.35 16.73
CA MET A 231 1.14 4.81 16.36
C MET A 231 1.29 4.59 14.85
N LEU A 232 0.26 4.13 14.14
CA LEU A 232 0.29 4.04 12.68
C LEU A 232 0.35 5.42 12.04
N ALA A 233 -0.42 6.40 12.54
CA ALA A 233 -0.37 7.77 12.04
C ALA A 233 1.02 8.39 12.23
N GLU A 234 1.66 8.17 13.39
CA GLU A 234 3.05 8.55 13.62
C GLU A 234 4.00 7.83 12.64
N LEU A 235 3.87 6.51 12.44
CA LEU A 235 4.68 5.76 11.48
C LEU A 235 4.58 6.30 10.05
N VAL A 236 3.37 6.61 9.59
CA VAL A 236 3.13 7.23 8.28
C VAL A 236 3.77 8.62 8.22
N ARG A 237 3.60 9.45 9.24
CA ARG A 237 4.25 10.78 9.32
C ARG A 237 5.76 10.67 9.22
N GLU A 238 6.40 9.85 10.07
CA GLU A 238 7.86 9.73 10.13
C GLU A 238 8.43 9.18 8.81
N THR A 239 7.74 8.25 8.15
CA THR A 239 8.19 7.69 6.86
C THR A 239 8.00 8.67 5.69
N VAL A 240 6.94 9.48 5.70
CA VAL A 240 6.75 10.59 4.73
C VAL A 240 7.85 11.65 4.89
N LEU A 241 8.14 12.07 6.13
CA LEU A 241 9.21 13.06 6.38
C LEU A 241 10.58 12.50 5.97
N ARG A 242 10.86 11.24 6.34
CA ARG A 242 12.10 10.56 5.94
C ARG A 242 12.22 10.42 4.42
N TYR A 243 11.12 10.19 3.70
CA TYR A 243 11.13 10.17 2.24
C TYR A 243 11.65 11.50 1.67
N GLY A 244 11.18 12.63 2.19
CA GLY A 244 11.63 13.96 1.77
C GLY A 244 13.16 14.16 1.86
N GLU A 245 13.82 13.50 2.81
CA GLU A 245 15.27 13.55 3.01
C GLU A 245 16.04 12.45 2.27
N ARG A 246 15.46 11.25 2.13
CA ARG A 246 16.19 10.02 1.78
C ARG A 246 15.73 9.36 0.47
N ALA A 247 14.72 9.89 -0.21
CA ALA A 247 14.14 9.27 -1.40
C ALA A 247 15.16 8.91 -2.50
N HIS A 248 16.27 9.64 -2.64
CA HIS A 248 17.29 9.35 -3.66
C HIS A 248 17.99 7.99 -3.53
N GLY A 249 17.84 7.27 -2.41
CA GLY A 249 18.29 5.87 -2.32
C GLY A 249 17.53 4.94 -3.26
N SER A 250 16.22 5.18 -3.44
CA SER A 250 15.38 4.58 -4.47
C SER A 250 14.00 5.25 -4.42
N PRO A 251 13.75 6.30 -5.23
CA PRO A 251 12.54 7.12 -5.08
C PRO A 251 11.26 6.30 -5.19
N VAL A 252 11.17 5.46 -6.22
CA VAL A 252 10.03 4.56 -6.43
C VAL A 252 9.86 3.58 -5.27
N MET A 253 10.92 2.94 -4.78
CA MET A 253 10.77 1.89 -3.76
C MET A 253 10.51 2.45 -2.36
N LEU A 254 11.02 3.64 -2.05
CA LEU A 254 10.87 4.24 -0.72
C LEU A 254 9.46 4.79 -0.45
N VAL A 255 8.62 5.02 -1.47
CA VAL A 255 7.21 5.39 -1.22
C VAL A 255 6.49 4.30 -0.42
N HIS A 256 6.88 3.03 -0.61
CA HIS A 256 6.27 1.87 0.04
C HIS A 256 6.43 1.87 1.55
N ALA A 257 7.49 2.51 2.07
CA ALA A 257 7.67 2.66 3.51
C ALA A 257 6.56 3.51 4.14
N ALA A 258 5.89 4.38 3.38
CA ALA A 258 4.78 5.21 3.85
C ALA A 258 3.41 4.72 3.37
N THR A 259 3.29 4.30 2.10
CA THR A 259 1.99 3.92 1.53
C THR A 259 1.45 2.61 2.11
N ALA A 260 2.32 1.64 2.43
CA ALA A 260 1.90 0.38 3.04
C ALA A 260 1.35 0.53 4.47
N PRO A 261 2.05 1.19 5.43
CA PRO A 261 1.47 1.44 6.75
C PRO A 261 0.23 2.34 6.68
N ASN A 262 0.14 3.27 5.72
CA ASN A 262 -1.06 4.09 5.56
C ASN A 262 -2.26 3.27 5.05
N ALA A 263 -2.03 2.31 4.15
CA ALA A 263 -3.07 1.37 3.72
C ALA A 263 -3.60 0.53 4.88
N VAL A 264 -2.72 0.11 5.80
CA VAL A 264 -3.11 -0.56 7.05
C VAL A 264 -3.94 0.37 7.94
N LEU A 265 -3.50 1.62 8.15
CA LEU A 265 -4.23 2.63 8.93
C LEU A 265 -5.64 2.86 8.39
N ARG A 266 -5.77 3.05 7.07
CA ARG A 266 -7.05 3.23 6.35
C ARG A 266 -7.98 2.02 6.46
N THR A 267 -7.43 0.83 6.73
CA THR A 267 -8.22 -0.41 6.86
C THR A 267 -8.75 -0.63 8.28
N LEU A 268 -8.14 -0.04 9.31
CA LEU A 268 -8.53 -0.26 10.71
C LEU A 268 -10.03 -0.08 11.01
N PRO A 269 -10.75 0.92 10.44
CA PRO A 269 -12.18 1.10 10.70
C PRO A 269 -13.05 -0.08 10.22
N ALA A 270 -12.56 -0.91 9.30
CA ALA A 270 -13.24 -2.11 8.81
C ALA A 270 -12.88 -3.38 9.60
N LEU A 271 -11.93 -3.29 10.55
CA LEU A 271 -11.40 -4.43 11.30
C LEU A 271 -11.84 -4.39 12.77
N PRO A 272 -12.12 -5.55 13.39
CA PRO A 272 -12.33 -5.63 14.82
C PRO A 272 -11.02 -5.38 15.56
N ARG A 273 -11.14 -4.89 16.80
CA ARG A 273 -10.01 -4.29 17.56
C ARG A 273 -8.90 -5.29 17.87
N GLU A 274 -9.21 -6.57 17.98
CA GLU A 274 -8.25 -7.65 18.18
C GLU A 274 -7.22 -7.78 17.04
N LEU A 275 -7.55 -7.31 15.82
CA LEU A 275 -6.64 -7.32 14.68
C LEU A 275 -5.74 -6.08 14.60
N TRP A 276 -5.99 -5.05 15.40
CA TRP A 276 -5.27 -3.78 15.29
C TRP A 276 -3.80 -3.91 15.70
N VAL A 277 -3.50 -4.56 16.84
CA VAL A 277 -2.11 -4.73 17.28
C VAL A 277 -1.28 -5.54 16.26
N PRO A 278 -1.71 -6.72 15.77
CA PRO A 278 -1.02 -7.42 14.69
C PRO A 278 -0.79 -6.56 13.45
N SER A 279 -1.77 -5.72 13.09
CA SER A 279 -1.69 -4.82 11.93
C SER A 279 -0.58 -3.78 12.08
N PHE A 280 -0.43 -3.19 13.27
CA PHE A 280 0.70 -2.30 13.54
C PHE A 280 2.04 -3.02 13.43
N LEU A 281 2.16 -4.23 13.99
CA LEU A 281 3.43 -4.98 13.96
C LEU A 281 3.88 -5.27 12.52
N ALA A 282 2.96 -5.68 11.65
CA ALA A 282 3.23 -5.91 10.23
C ALA A 282 3.56 -4.62 9.45
N ALA A 283 2.88 -3.53 9.76
CA ALA A 283 3.15 -2.21 9.17
C ALA A 283 4.54 -1.67 9.57
N TRP A 284 4.93 -1.87 10.84
CA TRP A 284 6.27 -1.56 11.33
C TRP A 284 7.33 -2.41 10.64
N GLU A 285 7.15 -3.74 10.60
CA GLU A 285 8.05 -4.68 9.91
C GLU A 285 8.30 -4.23 8.47
N THR A 286 7.23 -3.86 7.76
CA THR A 286 7.30 -3.37 6.38
C THR A 286 8.13 -2.10 6.27
N SER A 287 7.84 -1.09 7.08
CA SER A 287 8.50 0.22 7.03
C SER A 287 9.98 0.13 7.36
N ALA A 288 10.33 -0.64 8.40
CA ALA A 288 11.72 -0.92 8.76
C ALA A 288 12.45 -1.68 7.64
N SER A 289 11.82 -2.72 7.08
CA SER A 289 12.43 -3.56 6.03
C SER A 289 12.69 -2.79 4.74
N VAL A 290 11.72 -1.97 4.28
CA VAL A 290 11.89 -1.12 3.09
C VAL A 290 12.98 -0.07 3.34
N THR A 291 13.00 0.55 4.53
CA THR A 291 14.03 1.53 4.91
C THR A 291 15.43 0.91 4.89
N ALA A 292 15.61 -0.28 5.46
CA ALA A 292 16.89 -1.00 5.43
C ALA A 292 17.28 -1.40 4.01
N ALA A 293 16.32 -1.87 3.21
CA ALA A 293 16.56 -2.37 1.87
C ALA A 293 17.04 -1.29 0.89
N TYR A 294 16.64 -0.03 1.08
CA TYR A 294 16.95 1.07 0.16
C TYR A 294 17.65 2.22 0.88
N PRO A 295 18.89 2.01 1.36
CA PRO A 295 19.61 3.06 2.08
C PRO A 295 19.99 4.22 1.17
N ALA A 296 20.01 5.41 1.75
CA ALA A 296 20.48 6.63 1.12
C ALA A 296 21.75 7.13 1.85
N PRO A 297 22.85 7.46 1.14
CA PRO A 297 24.13 7.82 1.76
C PRO A 297 24.06 8.99 2.76
N GLY A 298 23.14 9.94 2.55
CA GLY A 298 22.97 11.14 3.38
C GLY A 298 21.56 11.70 3.28
N PRO A 299 21.22 12.78 3.99
CA PRO A 299 20.03 13.57 3.71
C PRO A 299 20.26 14.43 2.46
N LEU A 300 19.19 14.70 1.71
CA LEU A 300 19.18 15.70 0.66
C LEU A 300 19.02 17.10 1.23
N GLU A 301 19.47 18.11 0.47
CA GLU A 301 19.15 19.51 0.74
C GLU A 301 17.64 19.75 0.75
N PRO A 302 17.14 20.68 1.58
CA PRO A 302 15.72 21.04 1.60
C PRO A 302 15.21 21.43 0.21
N VAL A 303 14.01 20.96 -0.14
CA VAL A 303 13.36 21.36 -1.40
C VAL A 303 12.98 22.83 -1.35
N THR A 304 12.94 23.48 -2.52
CA THR A 304 12.44 24.85 -2.68
C THR A 304 11.09 24.81 -3.38
N GLY A 305 10.24 25.82 -3.17
CA GLY A 305 8.97 25.92 -3.91
C GLY A 305 7.88 24.91 -3.51
N THR A 306 7.81 24.56 -2.22
CA THR A 306 6.74 23.75 -1.64
C THR A 306 5.36 24.32 -2.00
N PRO A 307 4.42 23.51 -2.49
CA PRO A 307 3.06 23.98 -2.76
C PRO A 307 2.42 24.55 -1.49
N PRO A 308 1.71 25.69 -1.58
CA PRO A 308 1.07 26.34 -0.44
C PRO A 308 -0.13 25.57 0.11
N THR A 309 -0.71 24.67 -0.69
CA THR A 309 -1.94 23.92 -0.34
C THR A 309 -1.84 22.45 -0.72
N ALA A 310 -2.67 21.62 -0.08
CA ALA A 310 -2.85 20.21 -0.42
C ALA A 310 -3.34 20.02 -1.86
N ASP A 311 -4.31 20.83 -2.30
CA ASP A 311 -4.88 20.78 -3.64
C ASP A 311 -3.81 21.07 -4.71
N GLU A 312 -2.94 22.07 -4.49
CA GLU A 312 -1.84 22.35 -5.42
C GLU A 312 -0.80 21.23 -5.43
N ALA A 313 -0.52 20.59 -4.29
CA ALA A 313 0.37 19.44 -4.24
C ALA A 313 -0.17 18.27 -5.06
N PHE A 314 -1.46 17.96 -4.89
CA PHE A 314 -2.09 16.87 -5.64
C PHE A 314 -2.23 17.19 -7.13
N ALA A 315 -2.57 18.43 -7.49
CA ALA A 315 -2.63 18.87 -8.89
C ALA A 315 -1.28 18.67 -9.61
N ARG A 316 -0.16 18.99 -8.95
CA ARG A 316 1.19 18.73 -9.49
C ARG A 316 1.45 17.24 -9.66
N ALA A 317 1.06 16.40 -8.71
CA ALA A 317 1.20 14.94 -8.82
C ALA A 317 0.33 14.37 -9.96
N ALA A 318 -0.89 14.87 -10.13
CA ALA A 318 -1.80 14.49 -11.20
C ALA A 318 -1.28 14.93 -12.58
N GLU A 319 -0.68 16.11 -12.68
CA GLU A 319 0.00 16.58 -13.91
C GLU A 319 1.26 15.75 -14.23
N HIS A 320 2.04 15.40 -13.20
CA HIS A 320 3.21 14.52 -13.34
C HIS A 320 2.83 13.13 -13.87
N GLY A 321 1.67 12.61 -13.44
CA GLY A 321 1.06 11.40 -14.02
C GLY A 321 1.67 10.07 -13.63
N ASP A 322 2.83 10.04 -12.95
CA ASP A 322 3.39 8.79 -12.41
C ASP A 322 2.53 8.23 -11.26
N GLU A 323 2.25 6.93 -11.33
CA GLU A 323 1.43 6.22 -10.35
C GLU A 323 1.98 6.28 -8.91
N HIS A 324 3.29 6.24 -8.70
CA HIS A 324 3.94 6.26 -7.39
C HIS A 324 3.87 7.67 -6.81
N THR A 325 4.14 8.69 -7.62
CA THR A 325 4.01 10.10 -7.23
C THR A 325 2.58 10.41 -6.78
N ILE A 326 1.56 9.95 -7.51
CA ILE A 326 0.15 10.16 -7.15
C ILE A 326 -0.19 9.47 -5.82
N LYS A 327 0.11 8.18 -5.67
CA LYS A 327 -0.20 7.41 -4.43
C LYS A 327 0.56 7.95 -3.20
N PHE A 328 1.83 8.32 -3.38
CA PHE A 328 2.63 8.91 -2.32
C PHE A 328 2.07 10.27 -1.90
N THR A 329 1.68 11.11 -2.86
CA THR A 329 1.07 12.41 -2.56
C THR A 329 -0.25 12.24 -1.81
N ASP A 330 -1.13 11.32 -2.24
CA ASP A 330 -2.34 10.96 -1.48
C ASP A 330 -2.04 10.55 -0.03
N THR A 331 -0.95 9.82 0.21
CA THR A 331 -0.51 9.44 1.56
C THR A 331 0.05 10.62 2.36
N ALA A 332 0.87 11.48 1.74
CA ALA A 332 1.43 12.66 2.39
C ALA A 332 0.34 13.66 2.79
N LEU A 333 -0.75 13.76 2.03
CA LEU A 333 -1.87 14.65 2.37
C LEU A 333 -2.67 14.17 3.59
N ASP A 334 -2.76 12.85 3.84
CA ASP A 334 -3.31 12.36 5.12
C ASP A 334 -2.47 12.87 6.31
N VAL A 335 -1.15 12.97 6.16
CA VAL A 335 -0.25 13.55 7.19
C VAL A 335 -0.50 15.04 7.37
N VAL A 336 -0.68 15.80 6.28
CA VAL A 336 -1.00 17.23 6.34
C VAL A 336 -2.26 17.48 7.17
N VAL A 337 -3.29 16.64 6.99
CA VAL A 337 -4.56 16.75 7.71
C VAL A 337 -4.42 16.31 9.17
N ALA A 338 -3.75 15.17 9.41
CA ALA A 338 -3.67 14.57 10.74
C ALA A 338 -2.64 15.26 11.67
N ALA A 339 -1.62 15.90 11.11
CA ALA A 339 -0.50 16.52 11.83
C ALA A 339 -0.11 17.87 11.20
N PRO A 340 -0.88 18.95 11.45
CA PRO A 340 -0.63 20.27 10.85
C PRO A 340 0.78 20.81 11.09
N GLU A 341 1.43 20.44 12.20
CA GLU A 341 2.82 20.80 12.50
C GLU A 341 3.84 20.16 11.54
N ALA A 342 3.51 19.00 10.95
CA ALA A 342 4.33 18.30 9.99
C ALA A 342 3.99 18.65 8.53
N ALA A 343 2.93 19.43 8.29
CA ALA A 343 2.45 19.77 6.96
C ALA A 343 3.53 20.36 6.03
N PRO A 344 4.42 21.28 6.47
CA PRO A 344 5.47 21.80 5.60
C PRO A 344 6.42 20.70 5.10
N GLY A 345 6.79 19.75 5.97
CA GLY A 345 7.66 18.63 5.63
C GLY A 345 6.96 17.59 4.74
N ALA A 346 5.68 17.31 4.99
CA ALA A 346 4.88 16.42 4.16
C ALA A 346 4.69 16.99 2.74
N LEU A 347 4.36 18.28 2.61
CA LEU A 347 4.24 18.95 1.30
C LEU A 347 5.59 18.98 0.58
N ALA A 348 6.70 19.22 1.29
CA ALA A 348 8.04 19.13 0.74
C ALA A 348 8.36 17.73 0.19
N ALA A 349 7.93 16.67 0.87
CA ALA A 349 8.11 15.30 0.40
C ALA A 349 7.34 15.02 -0.91
N THR A 350 6.19 15.66 -1.15
CA THR A 350 5.46 15.54 -2.43
C THR A 350 6.27 16.13 -3.59
N VAL A 351 6.92 17.29 -3.38
CA VAL A 351 7.83 17.90 -4.35
C VAL A 351 8.99 16.96 -4.65
N ARG A 352 9.55 16.32 -3.61
CA ARG A 352 10.63 15.35 -3.80
C ARG A 352 10.22 14.18 -4.70
N ALA A 353 8.98 13.68 -4.56
CA ALA A 353 8.49 12.62 -5.43
C ALA A 353 8.40 13.08 -6.89
N VAL A 354 7.89 14.29 -7.14
CA VAL A 354 7.83 14.90 -8.47
C VAL A 354 9.23 15.13 -9.07
N GLU A 355 10.22 15.51 -8.26
CA GLU A 355 11.59 15.77 -8.75
C GLU A 355 12.37 14.48 -9.08
N LEU A 356 12.20 13.44 -8.28
CA LEU A 356 13.07 12.26 -8.33
C LEU A 356 12.49 11.07 -9.10
N ILE A 357 11.17 11.02 -9.27
CA ILE A 357 10.51 9.96 -10.04
C ILE A 357 10.35 10.45 -11.47
N THR A 358 10.79 9.64 -12.44
CA THR A 358 10.67 10.01 -13.86
C THR A 358 9.20 10.00 -14.29
N PRO A 359 8.70 11.08 -14.92
CA PRO A 359 7.33 11.10 -15.42
C PRO A 359 7.14 10.11 -16.58
N PRO A 360 5.90 9.61 -16.81
CA PRO A 360 5.64 8.68 -17.89
C PRO A 360 5.96 9.28 -19.27
N GLY A 361 6.74 8.56 -20.09
CA GLY A 361 7.04 8.95 -21.47
C GLY A 361 8.17 9.97 -21.65
N ALA A 362 8.92 10.29 -20.59
CA ALA A 362 10.13 11.12 -20.63
C ALA A 362 11.39 10.38 -21.09
#